data_AF-A0A661GJM3-F1
#
_entry.id   AF-A0A661GJM3-F1
#
_cell.length_a   1.000
_cell.length_b   1.000
_cell.length_c   1.000
_cell.angle_alpha   90.00
_cell.angle_beta   90.00
_cell.angle_gamma   90.00
#
_symmetry.space_group_name_H-M   'P 1'
#
loop_
_entity.id
_entity.type
_entity.pdbx_description
1 polymer ?
#
loop_
_entity_poly.entity_id
_entity_poly.type
_entity_poly.pdbx_seq_one_letter_code
_entity_poly.pdbx_strand_id
1 'polypeptide(L)'
;MPGCFTRTVSLLLLTLFLVSTTTPALASHAEKAAKQSKYANAATRRRQAVGQRCAKKLEAAQRAINAEQWSQAEQVLTLAGDKYCTSSFEKSQVWNYLGYSHFSQQHYRRAVEAYLRLLDEPA
;
A
#
# COMPACT_ATOMS: atom_id res chain seq x y z
N MET A 1 7.54 -51.42 -36.46
CA MET A 1 8.98 -51.33 -36.76
C MET A 1 9.47 -49.92 -36.44
N PRO A 2 10.42 -49.75 -35.51
CA PRO A 2 11.03 -48.47 -35.18
C PRO A 2 12.33 -48.27 -35.98
N GLY A 3 12.55 -47.06 -36.50
CA GLY A 3 13.77 -46.67 -37.18
C GLY A 3 14.57 -45.69 -36.33
N CYS A 4 15.67 -46.19 -35.78
CA CYS A 4 16.73 -45.44 -35.11
C CYS A 4 17.66 -44.81 -36.17
N PHE A 5 17.98 -43.52 -36.06
CA PHE A 5 19.34 -43.06 -36.40
C PHE A 5 19.69 -41.76 -35.66
N THR A 6 20.52 -41.95 -34.64
CA THR A 6 21.33 -40.95 -33.95
C THR A 6 22.25 -40.21 -34.92
N ARG A 7 22.33 -38.88 -34.80
CA ARG A 7 23.58 -38.14 -35.03
C ARG A 7 23.73 -37.02 -34.00
N THR A 8 24.65 -37.32 -33.10
CA THR A 8 25.40 -36.48 -32.18
C THR A 8 25.91 -35.18 -32.81
N VAL A 9 26.33 -34.27 -31.91
CA VAL A 9 27.15 -33.06 -32.11
C VAL A 9 26.38 -31.73 -32.18
N SER A 10 26.02 -31.24 -31.00
CA SER A 10 26.41 -29.88 -30.56
C SER A 10 26.13 -29.73 -29.07
N LEU A 11 26.84 -30.53 -28.26
CA LEU A 11 27.19 -30.15 -26.90
C LEU A 11 28.47 -29.31 -27.03
N LEU A 12 28.37 -27.99 -26.96
CA LEU A 12 29.39 -27.08 -26.42
C LEU A 12 28.89 -25.65 -26.66
N LEU A 13 28.33 -25.02 -25.62
CA LEU A 13 28.31 -23.56 -25.38
C LEU A 13 27.33 -23.17 -24.25
N LEU A 14 27.28 -23.95 -23.16
CA LEU A 14 26.54 -23.53 -21.97
C LEU A 14 27.21 -23.99 -20.66
N THR A 15 28.52 -23.79 -20.53
CA THR A 15 29.24 -24.04 -19.28
C THR A 15 30.43 -23.11 -19.13
N LEU A 16 30.20 -21.82 -18.85
CA LEU A 16 31.24 -21.00 -18.22
C LEU A 16 30.67 -19.73 -17.57
N PHE A 17 29.99 -19.86 -16.43
CA PHE A 17 29.93 -18.80 -15.42
C PHE A 17 29.57 -19.40 -14.04
N LEU A 18 30.46 -20.24 -13.54
CA LEU A 18 30.59 -20.52 -12.10
C LEU A 18 31.98 -20.06 -11.67
N VAL A 19 32.19 -18.74 -11.68
CA VAL A 19 33.30 -18.14 -10.94
C VAL A 19 32.81 -17.92 -9.52
N SER A 20 33.20 -18.85 -8.64
CA SER A 20 33.13 -18.70 -7.20
C SER A 20 33.91 -17.46 -6.78
N THR A 21 33.20 -16.38 -6.48
CA THR A 21 33.75 -15.31 -5.64
C THR A 21 33.35 -15.61 -4.20
N THR A 22 34.32 -16.03 -3.40
CA THR A 22 34.20 -16.06 -1.94
C THR A 22 34.02 -14.62 -1.46
N THR A 23 32.77 -14.20 -1.36
CA THR A 23 32.40 -12.89 -0.82
C THR A 23 32.38 -12.97 0.71
N PRO A 24 32.96 -11.99 1.42
CA PRO A 24 33.16 -12.04 2.87
C PRO A 24 31.82 -11.88 3.58
N ALA A 25 31.18 -13.01 3.92
CA ALA A 25 29.91 -13.01 4.66
C ALA A 25 30.01 -12.27 6.00
N LEU A 26 31.19 -12.21 6.62
CA LEU A 26 31.42 -11.59 7.93
C LEU A 26 31.34 -10.05 7.95
N ALA A 27 31.74 -9.37 6.86
CA ALA A 27 31.69 -7.90 6.81
C ALA A 27 30.24 -7.37 6.71
N SER A 28 29.36 -8.08 6.01
CA SER A 28 27.95 -7.70 5.84
C SER A 28 27.15 -7.76 7.15
N HIS A 29 27.46 -8.70 8.03
CA HIS A 29 26.78 -8.84 9.33
C HIS A 29 27.25 -7.79 10.34
N ALA A 30 28.56 -7.47 10.37
CA ALA A 30 29.10 -6.44 11.25
C ALA A 30 28.59 -5.04 10.88
N GLU A 31 28.52 -4.71 9.59
CA GLU A 31 28.01 -3.42 9.13
C GLU A 31 26.49 -3.28 9.34
N LYS A 32 25.71 -4.36 9.16
CA LYS A 32 24.28 -4.39 9.49
C LYS A 32 24.04 -4.25 10.99
N ALA A 33 24.81 -4.94 11.84
CA ALA A 33 24.71 -4.81 13.29
C ALA A 33 25.07 -3.39 13.77
N ALA A 34 26.11 -2.78 13.20
CA ALA A 34 26.49 -1.39 13.48
C ALA A 34 25.41 -0.37 13.03
N LYS A 35 24.77 -0.58 11.88
CA LYS A 35 23.65 0.25 11.41
C LYS A 35 22.38 0.06 12.24
N GLN A 36 22.09 -1.16 12.70
CA GLN A 36 20.95 -1.48 13.56
C GLN A 36 21.11 -0.83 14.94
N SER A 37 22.34 -0.76 15.46
CA SER A 37 22.70 -0.03 16.69
C SER A 37 22.44 1.49 16.60
N LYS A 38 22.80 2.13 15.48
CA LYS A 38 22.66 3.59 15.29
C LYS A 38 21.23 4.11 15.43
N TYR A 39 20.22 3.27 15.15
CA TYR A 39 18.80 3.67 15.19
C TYR A 39 17.98 2.90 16.23
N ALA A 40 18.62 2.05 17.07
CA ALA A 40 17.92 1.27 18.07
C ALA A 40 17.11 2.12 19.06
N ASN A 41 17.60 3.34 19.33
CA ASN A 41 16.97 4.31 20.23
C ASN A 41 16.27 5.47 19.50
N ALA A 42 16.13 5.40 18.18
CA ALA A 42 15.43 6.45 17.44
C ALA A 42 13.95 6.45 17.84
N ALA A 43 13.46 7.59 18.34
CA ALA A 43 12.05 7.76 18.67
C ALA A 43 11.21 7.61 17.39
N THR A 44 10.35 6.58 17.35
CA THR A 44 9.44 6.37 16.23
C THR A 44 8.05 6.91 16.59
N ARG A 45 7.42 7.62 15.64
CA ARG A 45 6.02 8.00 15.79
C ARG A 45 5.18 6.73 15.73
N ARG A 46 4.35 6.50 16.73
CA ARG A 46 3.39 5.39 16.69
C ARG A 46 2.42 5.62 15.53
N ARG A 47 2.27 4.63 14.66
CA ARG A 47 1.31 4.68 13.55
C ARG A 47 -0.10 4.76 14.11
N GLN A 48 -0.87 5.73 13.61
CA GLN A 48 -2.31 5.76 13.83
C GLN A 48 -2.96 4.62 13.02
N ALA A 49 -4.10 4.13 13.52
CA ALA A 49 -4.84 3.05 12.91
C ALA A 49 -6.33 3.39 12.94
N VAL A 50 -7.07 2.91 11.94
CA VAL A 50 -8.52 3.05 11.90
C VAL A 50 -9.15 2.07 12.88
N GLY A 51 -10.02 2.56 13.77
CA GLY A 51 -10.76 1.73 14.70
C GLY A 51 -11.82 0.88 14.01
N GLN A 52 -12.20 -0.24 14.61
CA GLN A 52 -13.14 -1.21 14.02
C GLN A 52 -14.48 -0.58 13.57
N ARG A 53 -15.01 0.38 14.35
CA ARG A 53 -16.28 1.06 14.03
C ARG A 53 -16.16 1.92 12.78
N CYS A 54 -15.10 2.72 12.65
CA CYS A 54 -14.83 3.51 11.46
C CYS A 54 -14.54 2.59 10.26
N ALA A 55 -13.69 1.57 10.44
CA ALA A 55 -13.34 0.61 9.39
C ALA A 55 -14.58 -0.01 8.73
N LYS A 56 -15.55 -0.49 9.52
CA LYS A 56 -16.80 -1.06 8.99
C LYS A 56 -17.58 -0.08 8.10
N LYS A 57 -17.55 1.22 8.39
CA LYS A 57 -18.22 2.24 7.58
C LYS A 57 -17.42 2.57 6.32
N LEU A 58 -16.10 2.66 6.43
CA LEU A 58 -15.23 2.87 5.25
C LEU A 58 -15.31 1.69 4.28
N GLU A 59 -15.37 0.45 4.77
CA GLU A 59 -15.59 -0.74 3.94
C GLU A 59 -16.96 -0.72 3.25
N ALA A 60 -18.01 -0.26 3.94
CA ALA A 60 -19.33 -0.10 3.35
C ALA A 60 -19.34 0.98 2.26
N ALA A 61 -18.65 2.11 2.49
CA ALA A 61 -18.46 3.14 1.49
C ALA A 61 -17.68 2.60 0.28
N GLN A 62 -16.59 1.86 0.49
CA GLN A 62 -15.80 1.25 -0.57
C GLN A 62 -16.64 0.31 -1.43
N ARG A 63 -17.52 -0.51 -0.83
CA ARG A 63 -18.44 -1.37 -1.59
C ARG A 63 -19.39 -0.56 -2.47
N ALA A 64 -19.98 0.52 -1.94
CA ALA A 64 -20.84 1.41 -2.72
C ALA A 64 -20.07 2.12 -3.84
N ILE A 65 -18.86 2.60 -3.58
CA ILE A 65 -17.95 3.20 -4.58
C ILE A 65 -17.65 2.21 -5.70
N ASN A 66 -17.28 0.97 -5.37
CA ASN A 66 -16.95 -0.06 -6.37
C ASN A 66 -18.17 -0.46 -7.21
N ALA A 67 -19.38 -0.33 -6.66
CA ALA A 67 -20.63 -0.55 -7.37
C ALA A 67 -21.14 0.73 -8.07
N GLU A 68 -20.36 1.81 -8.08
CA GLU A 68 -20.72 3.13 -8.63
C GLU A 68 -22.02 3.71 -8.03
N GLN A 69 -22.39 3.29 -6.82
CA GLN A 69 -23.54 3.79 -6.07
C GLN A 69 -23.15 5.08 -5.34
N TRP A 70 -22.86 6.13 -6.11
CA TRP A 70 -22.24 7.36 -5.62
C TRP A 70 -23.01 8.06 -4.49
N SER A 71 -24.34 8.17 -4.63
CA SER A 71 -25.19 8.76 -3.60
C SER A 71 -25.12 7.98 -2.28
N GLN A 72 -25.13 6.65 -2.36
CA GLN A 72 -25.01 5.80 -1.18
C GLN A 72 -23.60 5.91 -0.56
N ALA A 73 -22.55 5.95 -1.37
CA ALA A 73 -21.19 6.16 -0.90
C ALA A 73 -21.08 7.49 -0.13
N GLU A 74 -21.60 8.58 -0.67
CA GLU A 74 -21.58 9.90 -0.03
C GLU A 74 -22.36 9.90 1.30
N GLN A 75 -23.53 9.28 1.35
CA GLN A 75 -24.32 9.13 2.58
C GLN A 75 -23.57 8.33 3.66
N VAL A 76 -22.95 7.21 3.28
CA VAL A 76 -22.20 6.37 4.23
C VAL A 76 -20.97 7.11 4.74
N LEU A 77 -20.26 7.84 3.88
CA LEU A 77 -19.07 8.61 4.26
C LEU A 77 -19.41 9.79 5.16
N THR A 78 -20.49 10.52 4.87
CA THR A 78 -20.98 11.61 5.72
C THR A 78 -21.31 11.08 7.12
N LEU A 79 -22.09 10.00 7.18
CA LEU A 79 -22.42 9.35 8.45
C LEU A 79 -21.18 8.82 9.19
N ALA A 80 -20.18 8.33 8.45
CA ALA A 80 -18.91 7.86 9.01
C ALA A 80 -18.18 9.01 9.73
N GLY A 81 -18.00 10.15 9.06
CA GLY A 81 -17.36 11.34 9.62
C GLY A 81 -18.10 11.92 10.83
N ASP A 82 -19.43 11.89 10.81
CA ASP A 82 -20.24 12.47 11.89
C ASP A 82 -20.24 11.63 13.18
N LYS A 83 -20.18 10.30 13.07
CA LYS A 83 -20.53 9.40 14.20
C LYS A 83 -19.55 8.26 14.49
N TYR A 84 -18.71 7.87 13.54
CA TYR A 84 -17.95 6.61 13.64
C TYR A 84 -16.44 6.80 13.50
N CYS A 85 -16.00 7.79 12.75
CA CYS A 85 -14.60 8.13 12.49
C CYS A 85 -14.27 9.40 13.27
N THR A 86 -13.69 9.24 14.45
CA THR A 86 -13.66 10.31 15.47
C THR A 86 -12.30 10.97 15.64
N SER A 87 -11.21 10.21 15.44
CA SER A 87 -9.86 10.77 15.47
C SER A 87 -9.56 11.55 14.18
N SER A 88 -8.63 12.50 14.24
CA SER A 88 -8.19 13.25 13.03
C SER A 88 -7.69 12.32 11.92
N PHE A 89 -6.97 11.25 12.27
CA PHE A 89 -6.61 10.21 11.31
C PHE A 89 -7.82 9.53 10.68
N GLU A 90 -8.82 9.13 11.46
CA GLU A 90 -10.01 8.50 10.90
C GLU A 90 -10.81 9.48 10.01
N LYS A 91 -10.89 10.76 10.38
CA LYS A 91 -11.52 11.79 9.57
C LYS A 91 -10.74 12.03 8.27
N SER A 92 -9.41 12.02 8.31
CA SER A 92 -8.59 12.13 7.09
C SER A 92 -8.88 10.98 6.11
N GLN A 93 -9.16 9.76 6.63
CA GLN A 93 -9.59 8.65 5.79
C GLN A 93 -10.98 8.92 5.15
N VAL A 94 -11.94 9.46 5.90
CA VAL A 94 -13.26 9.83 5.34
C VAL A 94 -13.10 10.87 4.22
N TRP A 95 -12.30 11.92 4.45
CA TRP A 95 -12.01 12.94 3.44
C TRP A 95 -11.32 12.36 2.20
N ASN A 96 -10.40 11.41 2.37
CA ASN A 96 -9.76 10.71 1.26
C ASN A 96 -10.78 10.00 0.36
N TYR A 97 -11.71 9.27 0.99
CA TYR A 97 -12.77 8.56 0.28
C TYR A 97 -13.75 9.50 -0.43
N LEU A 98 -14.14 10.61 0.20
CA LEU A 98 -14.97 11.64 -0.42
C LEU A 98 -14.26 12.29 -1.62
N GLY A 99 -12.98 12.63 -1.46
CA GLY A 99 -12.14 13.16 -2.53
C GLY A 99 -12.09 12.22 -3.74
N TYR A 100 -11.80 10.95 -3.49
CA TYR A 100 -11.78 9.92 -4.52
C TYR A 100 -13.14 9.77 -5.20
N SER A 101 -14.23 9.67 -4.43
CA SER A 101 -15.58 9.50 -4.97
C SER A 101 -16.02 10.68 -5.83
N HIS A 102 -15.70 11.92 -5.45
CA HIS A 102 -15.97 13.10 -6.26
C HIS A 102 -15.09 13.17 -7.51
N PHE A 103 -13.82 12.80 -7.40
CA PHE A 103 -12.90 12.74 -8.53
C PHE A 103 -13.36 11.74 -9.59
N SER A 104 -13.79 10.54 -9.18
CA SER A 104 -14.31 9.51 -10.09
C SER A 104 -15.54 9.96 -10.88
N GLN A 105 -16.34 10.86 -10.32
CA GLN A 105 -17.50 11.47 -10.97
C GLN A 105 -17.17 12.77 -11.72
N GLN A 106 -15.88 13.13 -11.85
CA GLN A 106 -15.42 14.38 -12.46
C GLN A 106 -15.90 15.66 -11.74
N HIS A 107 -16.37 15.53 -10.49
CA HIS A 107 -16.73 16.65 -9.62
C HIS A 107 -15.47 17.28 -8.99
N TYR A 108 -14.56 17.77 -9.83
CA TYR A 108 -13.20 18.13 -9.41
C TYR A 108 -13.15 19.20 -8.32
N ARG A 109 -14.05 20.19 -8.34
CA ARG A 109 -14.12 21.20 -7.28
C ARG A 109 -14.37 20.54 -5.91
N ARG A 110 -15.37 19.66 -5.83
CA ARG A 110 -15.72 18.94 -4.60
C ARG A 110 -14.61 17.98 -4.18
N ALA A 111 -13.92 17.36 -5.14
CA ALA A 111 -12.78 16.50 -4.86
C ALA A 111 -11.63 17.29 -4.22
N VAL A 112 -11.28 18.44 -4.78
CA VAL A 112 -10.26 19.35 -4.24
C VAL A 112 -10.64 19.82 -2.84
N GLU A 113 -11.88 20.24 -2.62
CA GLU A 113 -12.36 20.63 -1.29
C GLU A 113 -12.19 19.50 -0.26
N ALA A 114 -12.54 18.26 -0.62
CA ALA A 114 -12.37 17.12 0.27
C ALA A 114 -10.89 16.82 0.55
N TYR A 115 -10.02 16.86 -0.46
CA TYR A 115 -8.59 16.65 -0.25
C TYR A 115 -7.93 17.77 0.57
N LEU A 116 -8.38 19.01 0.42
CA LEU A 116 -7.90 20.10 1.29
C LEU A 116 -8.30 19.86 2.75
N ARG A 117 -9.53 19.38 3.01
CA ARG A 117 -9.93 18.99 4.37
C ARG A 117 -9.13 17.83 4.93
N LEU A 118 -8.76 16.84 4.09
CA LEU A 118 -7.84 15.77 4.49
C LEU A 118 -6.52 16.35 5.00
N LEU A 119 -5.93 17.29 4.26
CA LEU A 119 -4.65 17.91 4.60
C LEU A 119 -4.72 18.81 5.83
N ASP A 120 -5.91 19.32 6.17
CA ASP A 120 -6.15 20.19 7.32
C ASP A 120 -6.41 19.41 8.62
N GLU A 121 -6.60 18.09 8.57
CA GLU A 121 -6.75 17.27 9.78
C GLU A 121 -5.44 17.23 10.60
N PRO A 122 -5.51 17.46 11.93
CA PRO A 122 -4.34 17.42 12.81
C PRO A 122 -3.56 16.09 12.77
N ALA A 123 -2.23 16.19 12.71
CA ALA A 123 -1.31 15.05 12.59
C ALA A 123 -1.07 14.28 13.90
#